data_AF-A0A5B6W879-F1
#
_entry.id   AF-A0A5B6W879-F1
#
_cell.length_a   1.000
_cell.length_b   1.000
_cell.length_c   1.000
_cell.angle_alpha   90.00
_cell.angle_beta   90.00
_cell.angle_gamma   90.00
#
_symmetry.space_group_name_H-M   'P 1'
#
loop_
_entity.id
_entity.type
_entity.pdbx_description
1 polymer ?
#
loop_
_entity_poly.entity_id
_entity_poly.type
_entity_poly.pdbx_seq_one_letter_code
_entity_poly.pdbx_strand_id
1 'polypeptide(L)'
;MAKKVASRRELLERWRGIEEEEEETDDTDPSMRRRLHKRKEEWFADAFSENHIWCGSWDIMGPLLETFYNYFKDDRNDSPLRLLWKRISEEMRHCIQCVSQHHQAQEMYSTEYELCTIGPLLDVLRSLDEERVTQHLREINERLVRQEYDPVCDNAEVVNLMYEVLMFPALLDDQALFIDFEKFIEAVDDMHELALAGQQFPGVYALLFFNRRVRTVGHRLAKCMGKMRRAVDLEPLQPLLKKFIGFLENEVLPSPLETSRPRARLDRLPIWLGITSLLEFLEPPAFEEGILERYPIFLDIVLNHISGDSPEFSHAVSCLRELFKMLGCKLWLRATLSPSVMRNTLLALQDGEHEKQRRHFLYFLLHQVPVSSNFSVLTRKTACKIALLIIHRGYKMNPPCPPFECAHMCNRWECSL
;
A
#
# COMPACT_ATOMS: atom_id res chain seq x y z
N MET A 1 -49.18 13.38 -3.65
CA MET A 1 -48.73 13.87 -4.96
C MET A 1 -47.36 13.28 -5.20
N ALA A 2 -47.18 12.46 -6.24
CA ALA A 2 -45.87 11.91 -6.59
C ALA A 2 -44.94 13.07 -6.98
N LYS A 3 -43.85 13.29 -6.23
CA LYS A 3 -42.81 14.24 -6.63
C LYS A 3 -42.25 13.76 -7.96
N LYS A 4 -42.35 14.60 -8.99
CA LYS A 4 -41.80 14.30 -10.31
C LYS A 4 -40.28 14.38 -10.18
N VAL A 5 -39.59 13.24 -10.22
CA VAL A 5 -38.13 13.18 -10.16
C VAL A 5 -37.57 13.92 -11.38
N ALA A 6 -36.79 14.97 -11.14
CA ALA A 6 -36.15 15.74 -12.20
C ALA A 6 -35.09 14.85 -12.90
N SER A 7 -35.04 14.90 -14.23
CA SER A 7 -34.06 14.10 -14.98
C SER A 7 -32.64 14.66 -14.83
N ARG A 8 -31.59 13.82 -14.92
CA ARG A 8 -30.17 14.25 -14.84
C ARG A 8 -29.86 15.43 -15.78
N ARG A 9 -30.38 15.39 -17.00
CA ARG A 9 -30.20 16.46 -17.99
C ARG A 9 -30.85 17.77 -17.55
N GLU A 10 -32.05 17.69 -16.99
CA GLU A 10 -32.81 18.84 -16.48
C GLU A 10 -32.13 19.47 -15.26
N LEU A 11 -31.54 18.66 -14.38
CA LEU A 11 -30.73 19.16 -13.26
C LEU A 11 -29.48 19.87 -13.77
N LEU A 12 -28.72 19.29 -14.71
CA LEU A 12 -27.53 19.95 -15.25
C LEU A 12 -27.84 21.26 -16.00
N GLU A 13 -28.93 21.30 -16.77
CA GLU A 13 -29.38 22.53 -17.44
C GLU A 13 -29.82 23.59 -16.42
N ARG A 14 -30.51 23.20 -15.34
CA ARG A 14 -30.86 24.12 -14.25
C ARG A 14 -29.65 24.66 -13.49
N TRP A 15 -28.61 23.85 -13.29
CA TRP A 15 -27.38 24.27 -12.60
C TRP A 15 -26.59 25.27 -13.45
N ARG A 16 -26.39 24.97 -14.74
CA ARG A 16 -25.77 25.94 -15.67
C ARG A 16 -26.51 27.27 -15.70
N GLY A 17 -27.85 27.23 -15.75
CA GLY A 17 -28.64 28.46 -15.70
C GLY A 17 -28.64 29.17 -14.34
N ILE A 18 -28.14 28.55 -13.26
CA ILE A 18 -27.86 29.21 -11.98
C ILE A 18 -26.46 29.84 -12.00
N GLU A 19 -25.45 29.16 -12.57
CA GLU A 19 -24.09 29.67 -12.74
C GLU A 19 -24.05 30.90 -13.66
N GLU A 20 -24.72 30.84 -14.82
CA GLU A 20 -24.85 31.98 -15.75
C GLU A 20 -25.52 33.19 -15.08
N GLU A 21 -26.58 32.94 -14.28
CA GLU A 21 -27.28 34.01 -13.55
C GLU A 21 -26.42 34.57 -12.40
N GLU A 22 -25.49 33.79 -11.84
CA GLU A 22 -24.55 34.21 -10.80
C GLU A 22 -23.41 35.05 -11.37
N GLU A 23 -22.87 34.69 -12.54
CA GLU A 23 -21.85 35.46 -13.27
C GLU A 23 -22.37 36.81 -13.77
N GLU A 24 -23.65 36.91 -14.12
CA GLU A 24 -24.29 38.14 -14.58
C GLU A 24 -24.74 39.08 -13.43
N THR A 25 -24.76 38.59 -12.18
CA THR A 25 -25.20 39.39 -11.02
C THR A 25 -24.11 40.28 -10.45
N ASP A 26 -24.41 41.58 -10.31
CA ASP A 26 -23.62 42.51 -9.49
C ASP A 26 -23.95 42.28 -8.00
N ASP A 27 -22.94 42.07 -7.15
CA ASP A 27 -23.01 41.51 -5.77
C ASP A 27 -23.74 42.42 -4.73
N THR A 28 -24.50 43.41 -5.22
CA THR A 28 -25.11 44.49 -4.44
C THR A 28 -26.62 44.35 -4.18
N ASP A 29 -27.38 43.52 -4.93
CA ASP A 29 -28.84 43.35 -4.73
C ASP A 29 -29.20 42.17 -3.80
N PRO A 30 -29.70 42.43 -2.56
CA PRO A 30 -30.07 41.39 -1.60
C PRO A 30 -31.28 40.54 -2.00
N SER A 31 -32.11 41.01 -2.94
CA SER A 31 -33.32 40.32 -3.40
C SER A 31 -32.99 39.26 -4.47
N MET A 32 -32.11 39.62 -5.40
CA MET A 32 -31.55 38.73 -6.41
C MET A 32 -30.78 37.58 -5.74
N ARG A 33 -29.95 37.90 -4.74
CA ARG A 33 -29.19 36.92 -3.95
C ARG A 33 -30.08 35.90 -3.24
N ARG A 34 -31.19 36.34 -2.64
CA ARG A 34 -32.18 35.45 -1.99
C ARG A 34 -32.88 34.54 -3.00
N ARG A 35 -33.16 35.04 -4.21
CA ARG A 35 -33.76 34.24 -5.28
C ARG A 35 -32.80 33.15 -5.77
N LEU A 36 -31.54 33.52 -5.99
CA LEU A 36 -30.45 32.61 -6.36
C LEU A 36 -30.27 31.52 -5.29
N HIS A 37 -30.23 31.90 -4.01
CA HIS A 37 -30.13 30.95 -2.90
C HIS A 37 -31.30 29.96 -2.88
N LYS A 38 -32.53 30.45 -3.07
CA LYS A 38 -33.72 29.60 -3.12
C LYS A 38 -33.70 28.65 -4.32
N ARG A 39 -33.25 29.10 -5.49
CA ARG A 39 -33.09 28.24 -6.68
C ARG A 39 -32.03 27.16 -6.46
N LYS A 40 -30.91 27.51 -5.83
CA LYS A 40 -29.88 26.55 -5.41
C LYS A 40 -30.48 25.53 -4.45
N GLU A 41 -31.18 25.96 -3.41
CA GLU A 41 -31.85 25.08 -2.43
C GLU A 41 -32.88 24.14 -3.07
N GLU A 42 -33.74 24.64 -3.96
CA GLU A 42 -34.72 23.82 -4.69
C GLU A 42 -34.04 22.82 -5.61
N TRP A 43 -32.97 23.23 -6.28
CA TRP A 43 -32.18 22.34 -7.11
C TRP A 43 -31.49 21.25 -6.29
N PHE A 44 -30.91 21.57 -5.15
CA PHE A 44 -30.36 20.59 -4.20
C PHE A 44 -31.47 19.66 -3.66
N ALA A 45 -32.65 20.18 -3.35
CA ALA A 45 -33.75 19.31 -2.91
C ALA A 45 -34.19 18.31 -4.00
N ASP A 46 -34.17 18.73 -5.26
CA ASP A 46 -34.59 17.90 -6.39
C ASP A 46 -33.50 16.89 -6.82
N ALA A 47 -32.24 17.35 -6.93
CA ALA A 47 -31.10 16.50 -7.30
C ALA A 47 -30.86 15.37 -6.29
N PHE A 48 -31.22 15.62 -5.04
CA PHE A 48 -31.03 14.70 -3.94
C PHE A 48 -32.38 14.07 -3.53
N SER A 49 -33.41 13.98 -4.38
CA SER A 49 -34.71 13.47 -3.91
C SER A 49 -34.81 11.94 -3.80
N GLU A 50 -34.29 11.15 -4.76
CA GLU A 50 -34.46 9.68 -4.75
C GLU A 50 -33.35 8.84 -5.43
N ASN A 51 -32.34 9.46 -6.07
CA ASN A 51 -31.24 8.74 -6.71
C ASN A 51 -30.00 8.73 -5.81
N HIS A 52 -29.16 7.71 -5.97
CA HIS A 52 -27.81 7.70 -5.40
C HIS A 52 -27.03 8.94 -5.87
N ILE A 53 -26.45 9.67 -4.93
CA ILE A 53 -25.77 10.94 -5.15
C ILE A 53 -24.59 10.76 -6.09
N TRP A 54 -23.73 9.77 -5.81
CA TRP A 54 -22.55 9.53 -6.62
C TRP A 54 -22.89 8.94 -7.98
N CYS A 55 -23.55 7.77 -8.04
CA CYS A 55 -23.79 7.10 -9.33
C CYS A 55 -24.90 7.71 -10.18
N GLY A 56 -25.81 8.49 -9.57
CA GLY A 56 -26.86 9.22 -10.29
C GLY A 56 -26.44 10.64 -10.68
N SER A 57 -25.67 11.32 -9.84
CA SER A 57 -25.40 12.77 -9.92
C SER A 57 -23.91 13.12 -9.74
N TRP A 58 -23.01 12.26 -10.22
CA TRP A 58 -21.55 12.45 -10.19
C TRP A 58 -21.08 13.87 -10.52
N ASP A 59 -21.52 14.39 -11.67
CA ASP A 59 -21.08 15.68 -12.21
C ASP A 59 -21.39 16.85 -11.26
N ILE A 60 -22.33 16.64 -10.35
CA ILE A 60 -22.76 17.61 -9.34
C ILE A 60 -22.00 17.38 -8.04
N MET A 61 -21.89 16.12 -7.62
CA MET A 61 -21.30 15.77 -6.33
C MET A 61 -19.79 16.00 -6.29
N GLY A 62 -19.09 15.77 -7.41
CA GLY A 62 -17.65 16.02 -7.52
C GLY A 62 -17.28 17.44 -7.09
N PRO A 63 -17.75 18.50 -7.80
CA PRO A 63 -17.51 19.90 -7.43
C PRO A 63 -18.01 20.25 -6.02
N LEU A 64 -19.10 19.64 -5.56
CA LEU A 64 -19.67 19.90 -4.24
C LEU A 64 -18.73 19.49 -3.09
N LEU A 65 -17.75 18.62 -3.34
CA LEU A 65 -16.74 18.26 -2.34
C LEU A 65 -15.99 19.48 -1.80
N GLU A 66 -15.79 20.53 -2.58
CA GLU A 66 -15.13 21.77 -2.10
C GLU A 66 -15.81 22.38 -0.89
N THR A 67 -17.12 22.21 -0.75
CA THR A 67 -17.87 22.71 0.40
C THR A 67 -17.48 22.01 1.71
N PHE A 68 -16.91 20.81 1.65
CA PHE A 68 -16.41 20.08 2.81
C PHE A 68 -15.13 20.66 3.39
N TYR A 69 -14.47 21.62 2.72
CA TYR A 69 -13.29 22.31 3.25
C TYR A 69 -13.54 22.88 4.66
N ASN A 70 -14.78 23.31 4.94
CA ASN A 70 -15.18 23.88 6.21
C ASN A 70 -15.99 22.91 7.09
N TYR A 71 -15.99 21.60 6.80
CA TYR A 71 -16.83 20.62 7.48
C TYR A 71 -16.66 20.66 9.01
N PHE A 72 -15.41 20.68 9.49
CA PHE A 72 -15.12 20.73 10.93
C PHE A 72 -15.23 22.12 11.56
N LYS A 73 -15.60 23.16 10.79
CA LYS A 73 -15.85 24.51 11.34
C LYS A 73 -17.27 24.64 11.91
N ASP A 74 -18.20 23.76 11.53
CA ASP A 74 -19.57 23.74 12.06
C ASP A 74 -19.78 22.54 12.98
N ASP A 75 -19.91 22.84 14.28
CA ASP A 75 -20.12 21.83 15.34
C ASP A 75 -21.57 21.32 15.41
N ARG A 76 -22.51 21.95 14.70
CA ARG A 76 -23.93 21.59 14.75
C ARG A 76 -24.18 20.27 14.02
N ASN A 77 -24.77 19.31 14.72
CA ASN A 77 -25.11 17.99 14.17
C ASN A 77 -26.17 18.02 13.07
N ASP A 78 -27.01 19.06 13.05
CA ASP A 78 -28.05 19.31 12.04
C ASP A 78 -27.56 20.23 10.91
N SER A 79 -26.26 20.50 10.81
CA SER A 79 -25.72 21.28 9.71
C SER A 79 -25.97 20.57 8.37
N PRO A 80 -26.23 21.32 7.28
CA PRO A 80 -26.49 20.74 5.96
C PRO A 80 -25.38 19.79 5.49
N LEU A 81 -24.12 20.10 5.79
CA LEU A 81 -22.97 19.27 5.43
C LEU A 81 -22.96 17.93 6.18
N ARG A 82 -23.33 17.90 7.47
CA ARG A 82 -23.42 16.65 8.24
C ARG A 82 -24.59 15.77 7.78
N LEU A 83 -25.73 16.38 7.48
CA LEU A 83 -26.88 15.66 6.92
C LEU A 83 -26.55 15.08 5.54
N LEU A 84 -25.87 15.87 4.69
CA LEU A 84 -25.40 15.42 3.39
C LEU A 84 -24.38 14.27 3.53
N TRP A 85 -23.38 14.43 4.39
CA TRP A 85 -22.37 13.40 4.64
C TRP A 85 -22.97 12.10 5.16
N LYS A 86 -23.93 12.20 6.10
CA LYS A 86 -24.65 11.03 6.63
C LYS A 86 -25.33 10.26 5.50
N ARG A 87 -26.01 10.96 4.61
CA ARG A 87 -26.66 10.33 3.47
C ARG A 87 -25.66 9.71 2.49
N ILE A 88 -24.63 10.45 2.09
CA ILE A 88 -23.56 9.96 1.21
C ILE A 88 -22.96 8.67 1.81
N SER A 89 -22.74 8.67 3.12
CA SER A 89 -22.25 7.52 3.87
C SER A 89 -23.20 6.32 3.78
N GLU A 90 -24.50 6.51 4.00
CA GLU A 90 -25.52 5.47 3.92
C GLU A 90 -25.61 4.83 2.51
N GLU A 91 -25.47 5.64 1.46
CA GLU A 91 -25.48 5.16 0.07
C GLU A 91 -24.21 4.36 -0.25
N MET A 92 -23.04 4.81 0.20
CA MET A 92 -21.77 4.12 -0.01
C MET A 92 -21.67 2.78 0.74
N ARG A 93 -22.40 2.60 1.85
CA ARG A 93 -22.50 1.29 2.55
C ARG A 93 -23.04 0.18 1.65
N HIS A 94 -23.87 0.52 0.66
CA HIS A 94 -24.63 -0.44 -0.14
C HIS A 94 -24.29 -0.42 -1.63
N CYS A 95 -23.45 0.53 -2.10
CA CYS A 95 -23.19 0.72 -3.52
C CYS A 95 -21.69 0.89 -3.84
N ILE A 96 -21.08 -0.17 -4.40
CA ILE A 96 -19.71 -0.17 -4.95
C ILE A 96 -19.48 1.00 -5.92
N GLN A 97 -20.45 1.29 -6.79
CA GLN A 97 -20.30 2.37 -7.77
C GLN A 97 -20.18 3.73 -7.09
N CYS A 98 -20.95 3.98 -6.01
CA CYS A 98 -20.84 5.21 -5.24
C CYS A 98 -19.47 5.34 -4.57
N VAL A 99 -18.98 4.24 -3.96
CA VAL A 99 -17.63 4.19 -3.37
C VAL A 99 -16.57 4.50 -4.44
N SER A 100 -16.59 3.78 -5.56
CA SER A 100 -15.60 3.92 -6.62
C SER A 100 -15.54 5.35 -7.16
N GLN A 101 -16.71 5.95 -7.37
CA GLN A 101 -16.81 7.32 -7.82
C GLN A 101 -16.30 8.28 -6.75
N HIS A 102 -16.78 8.20 -5.50
CA HIS A 102 -16.31 9.07 -4.42
C HIS A 102 -14.78 9.15 -4.32
N HIS A 103 -14.09 8.01 -4.35
CA HIS A 103 -12.62 7.97 -4.34
C HIS A 103 -12.00 8.47 -5.64
N GLN A 104 -12.62 8.21 -6.80
CA GLN A 104 -12.18 8.79 -8.08
C GLN A 104 -12.23 10.33 -8.07
N ALA A 105 -13.17 10.94 -7.34
CA ALA A 105 -13.31 12.40 -7.29
C ALA A 105 -12.13 12.98 -6.52
N GLN A 106 -11.81 12.35 -5.39
CA GLN A 106 -10.64 12.72 -4.60
C GLN A 106 -9.33 12.56 -5.40
N GLU A 107 -9.21 11.50 -6.19
CA GLU A 107 -8.05 11.29 -7.07
C GLU A 107 -7.97 12.37 -8.17
N MET A 108 -9.09 12.75 -8.78
CA MET A 108 -9.16 13.87 -9.72
C MET A 108 -8.67 15.16 -9.08
N TYR A 109 -9.16 15.48 -7.87
CA TYR A 109 -8.68 16.65 -7.12
C TYR A 109 -7.17 16.62 -6.89
N SER A 110 -6.62 15.46 -6.53
CA SER A 110 -5.18 15.31 -6.32
C SER A 110 -4.34 15.43 -7.60
N THR A 111 -4.93 15.16 -8.77
CA THR A 111 -4.24 15.14 -10.07
C THR A 111 -4.35 16.49 -10.79
N GLU A 112 -5.51 17.14 -10.70
CA GLU A 112 -5.83 18.36 -11.43
C GLU A 112 -5.38 19.63 -10.71
N TYR A 113 -5.25 19.61 -9.38
CA TYR A 113 -4.92 20.78 -8.57
C TYR A 113 -3.58 20.65 -7.84
N GLU A 114 -2.96 21.79 -7.53
CA GLU A 114 -1.74 21.81 -6.73
C GLU A 114 -2.03 21.38 -5.28
N LEU A 115 -1.20 20.46 -4.76
CA LEU A 115 -1.36 19.87 -3.42
C LEU A 115 -1.38 20.91 -2.29
N CYS A 116 -0.65 22.03 -2.45
CA CYS A 116 -0.63 23.11 -1.45
C CYS A 116 -2.00 23.80 -1.28
N THR A 117 -2.84 23.79 -2.32
CA THR A 117 -4.16 24.39 -2.31
C THR A 117 -5.23 23.38 -1.88
N ILE A 118 -5.19 22.17 -2.45
CA ILE A 118 -6.23 21.16 -2.24
C ILE A 118 -5.97 20.22 -1.06
N GLY A 119 -4.73 20.17 -0.56
CA GLY A 119 -4.32 19.31 0.54
C GLY A 119 -5.23 19.36 1.78
N PRO A 120 -5.61 20.54 2.29
CA PRO A 120 -6.51 20.63 3.45
C PRO A 120 -7.90 20.03 3.18
N LEU A 121 -8.44 20.15 1.96
CA LEU A 121 -9.70 19.49 1.60
C LEU A 121 -9.55 17.97 1.63
N LEU A 122 -8.50 17.46 0.97
CA LEU A 122 -8.23 16.02 0.92
C LEU A 122 -7.99 15.43 2.31
N ASP A 123 -7.34 16.18 3.22
CA ASP A 123 -7.17 15.77 4.61
C ASP A 123 -8.51 15.66 5.35
N VAL A 124 -9.45 16.59 5.11
CA VAL A 124 -10.81 16.52 5.66
C VAL A 124 -11.56 15.31 5.11
N LEU A 125 -11.59 15.14 3.79
CA LEU A 125 -12.29 14.02 3.14
C LEU A 125 -11.74 12.67 3.59
N ARG A 126 -10.41 12.53 3.64
CA ARG A 126 -9.75 11.32 4.17
C ARG A 126 -10.18 11.04 5.61
N SER A 127 -10.20 12.05 6.48
CA SER A 127 -10.63 11.86 7.88
C SER A 127 -12.10 11.42 7.99
N LEU A 128 -12.96 11.92 7.10
CA LEU A 128 -14.38 11.55 7.06
C LEU A 128 -14.58 10.12 6.55
N ASP A 129 -13.83 9.72 5.53
CA ASP A 129 -13.83 8.34 5.03
C ASP A 129 -13.32 7.35 6.07
N GLU A 130 -12.21 7.65 6.72
CA GLU A 130 -11.66 6.84 7.80
C GLU A 130 -12.69 6.68 8.93
N GLU A 131 -13.35 7.75 9.34
CA GLU A 131 -14.40 7.71 10.37
C GLU A 131 -15.59 6.85 9.94
N ARG A 132 -16.12 7.09 8.75
CA ARG A 132 -17.27 6.37 8.20
C ARG A 132 -16.99 4.87 8.09
N VAL A 133 -15.86 4.50 7.48
CA VAL A 133 -15.49 3.09 7.27
C VAL A 133 -15.19 2.41 8.60
N THR A 134 -14.49 3.07 9.52
CA THR A 134 -14.26 2.54 10.87
C THR A 134 -15.58 2.27 11.60
N GLN A 135 -16.53 3.19 11.54
CA GLN A 135 -17.82 3.04 12.21
C GLN A 135 -18.62 1.88 11.60
N HIS A 136 -18.61 1.74 10.27
CA HIS A 136 -19.27 0.63 9.59
C HIS A 136 -18.62 -0.73 9.93
N LEU A 137 -17.28 -0.80 9.98
CA LEU A 137 -16.57 -2.01 10.42
C LEU A 137 -16.93 -2.41 11.85
N ARG A 138 -17.05 -1.45 12.77
CA ARG A 138 -17.47 -1.73 14.16
C ARG A 138 -18.88 -2.29 14.23
N GLU A 139 -19.82 -1.68 13.51
CA GLU A 139 -21.21 -2.15 13.46
C GLU A 139 -21.30 -3.59 12.92
N ILE A 140 -20.57 -3.92 11.86
CA ILE A 140 -20.56 -5.30 11.34
C ILE A 140 -19.84 -6.26 12.28
N ASN A 141 -18.68 -5.90 12.81
CA ASN A 141 -17.96 -6.75 13.75
C ASN A 141 -18.80 -7.07 14.99
N GLU A 142 -19.55 -6.10 15.52
CA GLU A 142 -20.48 -6.34 16.61
C GLU A 142 -21.58 -7.33 16.23
N ARG A 143 -22.18 -7.20 15.03
CA ARG A 143 -23.18 -8.16 14.52
C ARG A 143 -22.60 -9.56 14.34
N LEU A 144 -21.39 -9.68 13.79
CA LEU A 144 -20.68 -10.95 13.62
C LEU A 144 -20.41 -11.62 14.97
N VAL A 145 -19.93 -10.87 15.96
CA VAL A 145 -19.67 -11.38 17.32
C VAL A 145 -20.96 -11.82 18.01
N ARG A 146 -22.07 -11.09 17.82
CA ARG A 146 -23.38 -11.44 18.37
C ARG A 146 -24.09 -12.56 17.62
N GLN A 147 -23.52 -13.05 16.51
CA GLN A 147 -24.14 -14.02 15.60
C GLN A 147 -25.49 -13.53 15.04
N GLU A 148 -25.63 -12.20 14.89
CA GLU A 148 -26.80 -11.53 14.32
C GLU A 148 -26.64 -11.31 12.80
N TYR A 149 -25.53 -11.75 12.22
CA TYR A 149 -25.25 -11.64 10.78
C TYR A 149 -26.16 -12.57 9.97
N ASP A 150 -26.87 -11.99 9.00
CA ASP A 150 -27.66 -12.72 8.02
C ASP A 150 -26.98 -12.66 6.64
N PRO A 151 -26.43 -13.78 6.12
CA PRO A 151 -25.81 -13.82 4.80
C PRO A 151 -26.73 -13.39 3.63
N VAL A 152 -28.05 -13.43 3.80
CA VAL A 152 -28.99 -13.03 2.74
C VAL A 152 -29.12 -11.50 2.68
N CYS A 153 -29.12 -10.83 3.83
CA CYS A 153 -29.33 -9.39 3.92
C CYS A 153 -28.00 -8.62 3.96
N ASP A 154 -27.00 -9.13 4.68
CA ASP A 154 -25.80 -8.38 5.07
C ASP A 154 -24.60 -8.62 4.13
N ASN A 155 -24.68 -9.59 3.22
CA ASN A 155 -23.57 -9.91 2.30
C ASN A 155 -23.21 -8.74 1.39
N ALA A 156 -24.20 -7.95 0.95
CA ALA A 156 -23.93 -6.74 0.17
C ALA A 156 -23.06 -5.75 0.94
N GLU A 157 -23.32 -5.52 2.23
CA GLU A 157 -22.52 -4.63 3.07
C GLU A 157 -21.09 -5.16 3.27
N VAL A 158 -20.94 -6.46 3.53
CA VAL A 158 -19.62 -7.11 3.68
C VAL A 158 -18.80 -6.97 2.41
N VAL A 159 -19.40 -7.24 1.25
CA VAL A 159 -18.74 -7.12 -0.05
C VAL A 159 -18.35 -5.67 -0.33
N ASN A 160 -19.21 -4.69 -0.01
CA ASN A 160 -18.89 -3.28 -0.19
C ASN A 160 -17.73 -2.83 0.69
N LEU A 161 -17.70 -3.23 1.97
CA LEU A 161 -16.59 -2.91 2.88
C LEU A 161 -15.28 -3.54 2.42
N MET A 162 -15.31 -4.82 2.03
CA MET A 162 -14.15 -5.49 1.46
C MET A 162 -13.67 -4.79 0.20
N TYR A 163 -14.59 -4.45 -0.71
CA TYR A 163 -14.27 -3.71 -1.92
C TYR A 163 -13.58 -2.40 -1.58
N GLU A 164 -14.17 -1.58 -0.71
CA GLU A 164 -13.66 -0.26 -0.38
C GLU A 164 -12.25 -0.32 0.22
N VAL A 165 -12.05 -1.11 1.27
CA VAL A 165 -10.75 -1.17 1.96
C VAL A 165 -9.68 -1.82 1.10
N LEU A 166 -10.03 -2.84 0.30
CA LEU A 166 -9.06 -3.55 -0.54
C LEU A 166 -8.79 -2.84 -1.87
N MET A 167 -9.70 -2.01 -2.38
CA MET A 167 -9.43 -1.15 -3.54
C MET A 167 -8.65 0.11 -3.16
N PHE A 168 -8.92 0.68 -1.98
CA PHE A 168 -8.32 1.93 -1.51
C PHE A 168 -7.49 1.71 -0.23
N PRO A 169 -6.34 1.02 -0.31
CA PRO A 169 -5.55 0.64 0.85
C PRO A 169 -4.96 1.81 1.64
N ALA A 170 -5.01 3.04 1.12
CA ALA A 170 -4.65 4.25 1.86
C ALA A 170 -5.48 4.41 3.15
N LEU A 171 -6.71 3.87 3.19
CA LEU A 171 -7.56 3.85 4.39
C LEU A 171 -6.94 3.09 5.56
N LEU A 172 -6.08 2.09 5.28
CA LEU A 172 -5.38 1.31 6.30
C LEU A 172 -4.27 2.11 7.01
N ASP A 173 -4.07 3.37 6.63
CA ASP A 173 -3.22 4.31 7.36
C ASP A 173 -3.85 4.79 8.67
N ASP A 174 -5.17 4.65 8.86
CA ASP A 174 -5.86 4.93 10.14
C ASP A 174 -5.73 3.74 11.11
N GLN A 175 -5.34 4.02 12.36
CA GLN A 175 -5.09 2.98 13.36
C GLN A 175 -6.35 2.20 13.74
N ALA A 176 -7.48 2.88 13.88
CA ALA A 176 -8.72 2.24 14.32
C ALA A 176 -9.27 1.36 13.20
N LEU A 177 -9.27 1.89 11.97
CA LEU A 177 -9.65 1.15 10.77
C LEU A 177 -8.76 -0.09 10.59
N PHE A 178 -7.44 0.04 10.75
CA PHE A 178 -6.52 -1.09 10.67
C PHE A 178 -6.90 -2.21 11.67
N ILE A 179 -7.16 -1.87 12.93
CA ILE A 179 -7.50 -2.85 13.98
C ILE A 179 -8.87 -3.49 13.72
N ASP A 180 -9.88 -2.70 13.37
CA ASP A 180 -11.24 -3.20 13.19
C ASP A 180 -11.36 -3.99 11.87
N PHE A 181 -10.58 -3.65 10.83
CA PHE A 181 -10.49 -4.43 9.61
C PHE A 181 -9.77 -5.78 9.82
N GLU A 182 -8.77 -5.84 10.70
CA GLU A 182 -8.12 -7.10 11.07
C GLU A 182 -9.16 -8.10 11.61
N LYS A 183 -9.95 -7.68 12.61
CA LYS A 183 -11.01 -8.51 13.21
C LYS A 183 -12.08 -8.92 12.18
N PHE A 184 -12.42 -7.99 11.29
CA PHE A 184 -13.42 -8.22 10.25
C PHE A 184 -12.99 -9.31 9.28
N ILE A 185 -11.75 -9.25 8.77
CA ILE A 185 -11.24 -10.28 7.84
C ILE A 185 -11.16 -11.65 8.53
N GLU A 186 -10.74 -11.71 9.81
CA GLU A 186 -10.74 -12.97 10.56
C GLU A 186 -12.14 -13.56 10.69
N ALA A 187 -13.11 -12.76 11.11
CA ALA A 187 -14.48 -13.21 11.32
C ALA A 187 -15.14 -13.66 10.02
N VAL A 188 -14.94 -12.91 8.93
CA VAL A 188 -15.51 -13.26 7.63
C VAL A 188 -14.85 -14.52 7.06
N ASP A 189 -13.53 -14.67 7.16
CA ASP A 189 -12.85 -15.88 6.65
C ASP A 189 -13.22 -17.15 7.43
N ASP A 190 -13.45 -17.03 8.74
CA ASP A 190 -13.92 -18.13 9.59
C ASP A 190 -15.35 -18.59 9.21
N MET A 191 -16.18 -17.68 8.67
CA MET A 191 -17.55 -17.97 8.23
C MET A 191 -17.63 -18.42 6.77
N HIS A 192 -16.84 -17.79 5.90
CA HIS A 192 -16.84 -17.97 4.46
C HIS A 192 -15.40 -17.99 3.98
N GLU A 193 -14.94 -19.07 3.35
CA GLU A 193 -13.59 -19.11 2.78
C GLU A 193 -13.45 -18.00 1.71
N LEU A 194 -12.71 -16.94 2.04
CA LEU A 194 -12.58 -15.78 1.16
C LEU A 194 -11.80 -16.16 -0.10
N ALA A 195 -12.40 -15.87 -1.25
CA ALA A 195 -11.82 -16.09 -2.58
C ALA A 195 -12.18 -14.93 -3.53
N LEU A 196 -11.29 -14.67 -4.50
CA LEU A 196 -11.48 -13.61 -5.49
C LEU A 196 -11.94 -14.19 -6.83
N ALA A 197 -12.92 -13.52 -7.46
CA ALA A 197 -13.44 -13.88 -8.78
C ALA A 197 -12.61 -13.33 -9.97
N GLY A 198 -11.32 -13.04 -9.76
CA GLY A 198 -10.40 -12.58 -10.81
C GLY A 198 -10.21 -11.06 -10.94
N GLN A 199 -10.90 -10.25 -10.12
CA GLN A 199 -10.65 -8.82 -10.02
C GLN A 199 -9.38 -8.53 -9.19
N GLN A 200 -8.65 -7.48 -9.54
CA GLN A 200 -7.43 -7.06 -8.85
C GLN A 200 -7.78 -6.10 -7.72
N PHE A 201 -7.32 -6.42 -6.51
CA PHE A 201 -7.55 -5.63 -5.31
C PHE A 201 -6.20 -5.30 -4.65
N PRO A 202 -5.59 -4.13 -4.91
CA PRO A 202 -4.24 -3.82 -4.45
C PRO A 202 -4.04 -3.98 -2.93
N GLY A 203 -5.07 -3.68 -2.13
CA GLY A 203 -5.07 -3.82 -0.68
C GLY A 203 -4.98 -5.26 -0.17
N VAL A 204 -5.15 -6.27 -1.02
CA VAL A 204 -4.85 -7.68 -0.66
C VAL A 204 -3.40 -7.84 -0.23
N TYR A 205 -2.47 -7.15 -0.86
CA TYR A 205 -1.06 -7.18 -0.47
C TYR A 205 -0.80 -6.40 0.84
N ALA A 206 -1.68 -5.47 1.22
CA ALA A 206 -1.61 -4.82 2.54
C ALA A 206 -1.95 -5.79 3.68
N LEU A 207 -2.79 -6.81 3.43
CA LEU A 207 -3.09 -7.87 4.40
C LEU A 207 -1.84 -8.65 4.85
N LEU A 208 -0.77 -8.64 4.04
CA LEU A 208 0.50 -9.29 4.40
C LEU A 208 1.17 -8.67 5.63
N PHE A 209 0.81 -7.44 5.99
CA PHE A 209 1.36 -6.70 7.12
C PHE A 209 0.57 -6.85 8.42
N PHE A 210 -0.58 -7.54 8.37
CA PHE A 210 -1.42 -7.81 9.54
C PHE A 210 -0.88 -8.96 10.39
N ASN A 211 -1.63 -9.34 11.43
CA ASN A 211 -1.34 -10.50 12.23
C ASN A 211 -1.22 -11.81 11.41
N ARG A 212 -0.82 -12.90 12.07
CA ARG A 212 -0.56 -14.18 11.40
C ARG A 212 -1.78 -14.76 10.66
N ARG A 213 -2.99 -14.63 11.20
CA ARG A 213 -4.21 -15.20 10.60
C ARG A 213 -4.56 -14.43 9.33
N VAL A 214 -4.72 -13.12 9.44
CA VAL A 214 -5.04 -12.26 8.29
C VAL A 214 -3.94 -12.29 7.23
N ARG A 215 -2.66 -12.37 7.61
CA ARG A 215 -1.57 -12.58 6.65
C ARG A 215 -1.71 -13.88 5.86
N THR A 216 -2.24 -14.95 6.46
CA THR A 216 -2.49 -16.22 5.77
C THR A 216 -3.60 -16.07 4.73
N VAL A 217 -4.66 -15.33 5.07
CA VAL A 217 -5.72 -14.93 4.13
C VAL A 217 -5.13 -14.11 2.98
N GLY A 218 -4.35 -13.07 3.30
CA GLY A 218 -3.65 -12.24 2.32
C GLY A 218 -2.78 -13.05 1.35
N HIS A 219 -2.03 -14.03 1.85
CA HIS A 219 -1.25 -14.95 1.02
C HIS A 219 -2.12 -15.79 0.08
N ARG A 220 -3.25 -16.31 0.56
CA ARG A 220 -4.20 -17.09 -0.25
C ARG A 220 -4.78 -16.24 -1.37
N LEU A 221 -5.26 -15.04 -1.05
CA LEU A 221 -5.85 -14.10 -2.01
C LEU A 221 -4.81 -13.57 -3.02
N ALA A 222 -3.59 -13.23 -2.56
CA ALA A 222 -2.50 -12.75 -3.41
C ALA A 222 -2.07 -13.81 -4.44
N LYS A 223 -2.09 -15.11 -4.07
CA LYS A 223 -1.84 -16.20 -5.02
C LYS A 223 -2.85 -16.26 -6.16
N CYS A 224 -4.13 -15.93 -5.88
CA CYS A 224 -5.16 -15.86 -6.91
C CYS A 224 -4.94 -14.67 -7.86
N MET A 225 -4.42 -13.54 -7.36
CA MET A 225 -4.12 -12.35 -8.17
C MET A 225 -2.84 -12.47 -9.00
N GLY A 226 -1.89 -13.29 -8.56
CA GLY A 226 -0.60 -13.49 -9.22
C GLY A 226 0.47 -12.49 -8.77
N LYS A 227 1.57 -12.44 -9.54
CA LYS A 227 2.72 -11.56 -9.26
C LYS A 227 2.54 -10.18 -9.88
N MET A 228 2.97 -9.15 -9.16
CA MET A 228 3.10 -7.78 -9.68
C MET A 228 4.31 -7.68 -10.58
N ARG A 229 4.10 -7.20 -11.82
CA ARG A 229 5.12 -7.22 -12.86
C ARG A 229 5.83 -5.89 -13.02
N ARG A 230 5.12 -4.80 -12.77
CA ARG A 230 5.59 -3.43 -13.00
C ARG A 230 5.47 -2.58 -11.74
N ALA A 231 6.24 -1.51 -11.65
CA ALA A 231 6.15 -0.56 -10.54
C ALA A 231 4.75 0.07 -10.39
N VAL A 232 4.04 0.28 -11.50
CA VAL A 232 2.68 0.82 -11.48
C VAL A 232 1.69 -0.06 -10.72
N ASP A 233 1.94 -1.38 -10.66
CA ASP A 233 1.07 -2.31 -9.94
C ASP A 233 1.22 -2.14 -8.41
N LEU A 234 2.31 -1.51 -7.96
CA LEU A 234 2.59 -1.17 -6.55
C LEU A 234 2.11 0.22 -6.14
N GLU A 235 1.75 1.12 -7.08
CA GLU A 235 1.38 2.52 -6.78
C GLU A 235 0.34 2.67 -5.66
N PRO A 236 -0.76 1.89 -5.63
CA PRO A 236 -1.75 2.01 -4.56
C PRO A 236 -1.20 1.71 -3.14
N LEU A 237 -0.12 0.95 -3.04
CA LEU A 237 0.52 0.57 -1.77
C LEU A 237 1.64 1.51 -1.36
N GLN A 238 2.10 2.41 -2.24
CA GLN A 238 3.24 3.29 -1.99
C GLN A 238 3.09 4.15 -0.73
N PRO A 239 1.90 4.69 -0.37
CA PRO A 239 1.74 5.42 0.88
C PRO A 239 2.06 4.57 2.12
N LEU A 240 1.57 3.33 2.16
CA LEU A 240 1.85 2.39 3.25
C LEU A 240 3.32 1.94 3.24
N LEU A 241 3.88 1.62 2.08
CA LEU A 241 5.27 1.19 1.95
C LEU A 241 6.25 2.28 2.40
N LYS A 242 6.02 3.54 2.02
CA LYS A 242 6.82 4.68 2.49
C LYS A 242 6.88 4.72 4.02
N LYS A 243 5.72 4.56 4.66
CA LYS A 243 5.58 4.58 6.11
C LYS A 243 6.26 3.39 6.78
N PHE A 244 6.03 2.18 6.27
CA PHE A 244 6.60 0.95 6.79
C PHE A 244 8.12 0.92 6.67
N ILE A 245 8.67 1.35 5.53
CA ILE A 245 10.12 1.49 5.35
C ILE A 245 10.69 2.53 6.32
N GLY A 246 9.99 3.66 6.51
CA GLY A 246 10.37 4.66 7.51
C GLY A 246 10.36 4.15 8.96
N PHE A 247 9.47 3.22 9.31
CA PHE A 247 9.46 2.56 10.62
C PHE A 247 10.61 1.56 10.81
N LEU A 248 11.09 0.94 9.73
CA LEU A 248 12.28 0.10 9.78
C LEU A 248 13.56 0.91 9.93
N GLU A 249 13.61 2.11 9.35
CA GLU A 249 14.77 3.02 9.46
C GLU A 249 14.96 3.54 10.89
N ASN A 250 13.87 4.01 11.53
CA ASN A 250 13.94 4.68 12.82
C ASN A 250 13.83 3.70 13.99
N GLU A 251 14.78 3.72 14.94
CA GLU A 251 14.74 2.89 16.18
C GLU A 251 13.60 3.25 17.12
N VAL A 252 13.14 4.49 17.05
CA VAL A 252 12.01 4.99 17.83
C VAL A 252 10.87 5.28 16.86
N LEU A 253 9.70 4.67 17.09
CA LEU A 253 8.49 5.03 16.34
C LEU A 253 8.27 6.55 16.50
N PRO A 254 8.01 7.30 15.41
CA PRO A 254 7.75 8.73 15.49
C PRO A 254 6.72 9.02 16.59
N SER A 255 6.94 10.05 17.41
CA SER A 255 5.90 10.51 18.34
C SER A 255 4.63 10.83 17.55
N PRO A 256 3.43 10.62 18.13
CA PRO A 256 2.21 10.94 17.41
C PRO A 256 2.25 12.43 17.11
N LEU A 257 2.24 12.79 15.82
CA LEU A 257 1.79 14.11 15.43
C LEU A 257 0.35 14.23 15.94
N GLU A 258 -0.01 15.39 16.51
CA GLU A 258 -1.37 15.69 16.96
C GLU A 258 -2.31 15.77 15.76
N THR A 259 -2.66 14.62 15.20
CA THR A 259 -3.74 14.47 14.22
C THR A 259 -4.99 14.04 14.97
N SER A 260 -6.15 14.56 14.57
CA SER A 260 -7.46 14.19 15.14
C SER A 260 -7.70 12.68 15.18
N ARG A 261 -7.09 11.93 14.24
CA ARG A 261 -7.16 10.47 14.12
C ARG A 261 -5.77 9.82 14.10
N PRO A 262 -5.44 8.93 15.05
CA PRO A 262 -4.13 8.28 15.12
C PRO A 262 -3.81 7.46 13.87
N ARG A 263 -2.61 7.64 13.33
CA ARG A 263 -2.10 6.85 12.20
C ARG A 263 -1.67 5.45 12.66
N ALA A 264 -1.86 4.44 11.82
CA ALA A 264 -1.53 3.04 12.09
C ALA A 264 -0.05 2.87 12.48
N ARG A 265 0.19 2.25 13.62
CA ARG A 265 1.51 1.94 14.16
C ARG A 265 1.65 0.44 14.17
N LEU A 266 2.68 -0.03 13.51
CA LEU A 266 3.05 -1.43 13.50
C LEU A 266 4.42 -1.56 14.16
N ASP A 267 4.54 -2.60 14.97
CA ASP A 267 5.85 -3.04 15.42
C ASP A 267 6.70 -3.47 14.21
N ARG A 268 8.01 -3.44 14.37
CA ARG A 268 8.95 -3.81 13.30
C ARG A 268 8.75 -5.24 12.80
N LEU A 269 8.37 -6.16 13.68
CA LEU A 269 8.20 -7.58 13.35
C LEU A 269 7.10 -7.82 12.29
N PRO A 270 5.83 -7.38 12.46
CA PRO A 270 4.82 -7.42 11.41
C PRO A 270 5.28 -6.81 10.07
N ILE A 271 6.02 -5.69 10.13
CA ILE A 271 6.53 -5.03 8.93
C ILE A 271 7.53 -5.90 8.20
N TRP A 272 8.52 -6.46 8.90
CA TRP A 272 9.52 -7.36 8.32
C TRP A 272 8.87 -8.60 7.68
N LEU A 273 7.90 -9.20 8.36
CA LEU A 273 7.16 -10.35 7.85
C LEU A 273 6.33 -9.98 6.61
N GLY A 274 5.69 -8.82 6.62
CA GLY A 274 4.91 -8.29 5.51
C GLY A 274 5.78 -7.98 4.29
N ILE A 275 6.92 -7.29 4.47
CA ILE A 275 7.88 -7.04 3.39
C ILE A 275 8.38 -8.35 2.80
N THR A 276 8.85 -9.28 3.65
CA THR A 276 9.38 -10.57 3.16
C THR A 276 8.32 -11.34 2.36
N SER A 277 7.06 -11.33 2.84
CA SER A 277 5.93 -11.93 2.13
C SER A 277 5.64 -11.22 0.81
N LEU A 278 5.65 -9.89 0.79
CA LEU A 278 5.40 -9.09 -0.40
C LEU A 278 6.42 -9.37 -1.51
N LEU A 279 7.71 -9.51 -1.16
CA LEU A 279 8.77 -9.79 -2.12
C LEU A 279 8.54 -11.10 -2.91
N GLU A 280 7.84 -12.09 -2.35
CA GLU A 280 7.51 -13.34 -3.05
C GLU A 280 6.57 -13.11 -4.25
N PHE A 281 5.78 -12.02 -4.19
CA PHE A 281 4.80 -11.63 -5.20
C PHE A 281 5.31 -10.55 -6.17
N LEU A 282 6.57 -10.11 -6.05
CA LEU A 282 7.17 -9.15 -6.98
C LEU A 282 7.97 -9.86 -8.08
N GLU A 283 7.86 -9.34 -9.30
CA GLU A 283 8.83 -9.59 -10.35
C GLU A 283 9.96 -8.54 -10.30
N PRO A 284 11.15 -8.82 -10.88
CA PRO A 284 12.29 -7.92 -10.79
C PRO A 284 12.02 -6.45 -11.18
N PRO A 285 11.27 -6.13 -12.26
CA PRO A 285 11.01 -4.73 -12.61
C PRO A 285 10.16 -4.00 -11.58
N ALA A 286 9.11 -4.64 -11.06
CA ALA A 286 8.28 -4.07 -9.99
C ALA A 286 9.11 -3.77 -8.73
N PHE A 287 10.07 -4.64 -8.40
CA PHE A 287 10.94 -4.42 -7.26
C PHE A 287 12.00 -3.33 -7.49
N GLU A 288 12.69 -3.34 -8.64
CA GLU A 288 13.75 -2.37 -8.96
C GLU A 288 13.19 -0.94 -8.99
N GLU A 289 12.14 -0.70 -9.78
CA GLU A 289 11.55 0.63 -9.98
C GLU A 289 10.60 1.00 -8.83
N GLY A 290 9.80 0.04 -8.34
CA GLY A 290 8.74 0.31 -7.37
C GLY A 290 9.20 0.37 -5.91
N ILE A 291 10.34 -0.23 -5.56
CA ILE A 291 10.90 -0.19 -4.19
C ILE A 291 12.28 0.42 -4.17
N LEU A 292 13.25 -0.11 -4.92
CA LEU A 292 14.65 0.33 -4.79
C LEU A 292 14.90 1.75 -5.30
N GLU A 293 14.29 2.15 -6.42
CA GLU A 293 14.46 3.50 -6.96
C GLU A 293 13.68 4.54 -6.14
N ARG A 294 12.50 4.16 -5.64
CA ARG A 294 11.65 5.04 -4.83
C ARG A 294 12.11 5.18 -3.38
N TYR A 295 12.73 4.14 -2.83
CA TYR A 295 13.29 4.11 -1.48
C TYR A 295 14.73 3.57 -1.50
N PRO A 296 15.71 4.37 -1.98
CA PRO A 296 17.10 3.92 -2.08
C PRO A 296 17.70 3.42 -0.76
N ILE A 297 17.23 3.99 0.36
CA ILE A 297 17.64 3.62 1.73
C ILE A 297 17.22 2.19 2.14
N PHE A 298 16.25 1.58 1.47
CA PHE A 298 15.68 0.30 1.88
C PHE A 298 16.73 -0.81 1.95
N LEU A 299 17.63 -0.86 0.97
CA LEU A 299 18.70 -1.86 0.95
C LEU A 299 19.67 -1.64 2.12
N ASP A 300 20.02 -0.40 2.43
CA ASP A 300 20.89 -0.04 3.54
C ASP A 300 20.25 -0.41 4.89
N ILE A 301 18.93 -0.22 5.04
CA ILE A 301 18.17 -0.66 6.22
C ILE A 301 18.31 -2.18 6.42
N VAL A 302 18.08 -2.98 5.37
CA VAL A 302 18.21 -4.46 5.43
C VAL A 302 19.62 -4.85 5.86
N LEU A 303 20.64 -4.22 5.30
CA LEU A 303 22.04 -4.56 5.56
C LEU A 303 22.49 -4.16 6.98
N ASN A 304 22.02 -3.02 7.48
CA ASN A 304 22.30 -2.57 8.83
C ASN A 304 21.73 -3.56 9.87
N HIS A 305 20.51 -4.05 9.68
CA HIS A 305 19.89 -5.02 10.58
C HIS A 305 20.54 -6.41 10.55
N ILE A 306 21.30 -6.75 9.49
CA ILE A 306 22.09 -7.98 9.45
C ILE A 306 23.46 -7.80 10.14
N SER A 307 23.95 -6.56 10.23
CA SER A 307 25.28 -6.28 10.76
C SER A 307 25.31 -6.10 12.29
N GLY A 308 24.14 -6.03 12.94
CA GLY A 308 24.01 -5.88 14.39
C GLY A 308 23.37 -7.10 15.07
N ASP A 309 23.55 -7.19 16.40
CA ASP A 309 22.91 -8.20 17.26
C ASP A 309 21.43 -7.85 17.55
N SER A 310 20.67 -7.52 16.49
CA SER A 310 19.27 -7.11 16.60
C SER A 310 18.35 -8.34 16.59
N PRO A 311 17.24 -8.33 17.35
CA PRO A 311 16.25 -9.42 17.32
C PRO A 311 15.62 -9.60 15.92
N GLU A 312 15.72 -8.58 15.06
CA GLU A 312 15.26 -8.59 13.68
C GLU A 312 16.25 -9.21 12.69
N PHE A 313 17.46 -9.63 13.12
CA PHE A 313 18.51 -10.19 12.28
C PHE A 313 18.00 -11.30 11.33
N SER A 314 17.26 -12.28 11.88
CA SER A 314 16.74 -13.42 11.11
C SER A 314 15.76 -13.01 10.00
N HIS A 315 15.01 -11.93 10.24
CA HIS A 315 14.07 -11.39 9.27
C HIS A 315 14.78 -10.57 8.19
N ALA A 316 15.77 -9.77 8.57
CA ALA A 316 16.59 -9.04 7.62
C ALA A 316 17.37 -10.00 6.70
N VAL A 317 17.92 -11.10 7.23
CA VAL A 317 18.53 -12.19 6.44
C VAL A 317 17.54 -12.82 5.47
N SER A 318 16.32 -13.10 5.92
CA SER A 318 15.27 -13.67 5.06
C SER A 318 14.88 -12.71 3.94
N CYS A 319 14.73 -11.42 4.24
CA CYS A 319 14.50 -10.37 3.25
C CYS A 319 15.63 -10.34 2.22
N LEU A 320 16.89 -10.26 2.68
CA LEU A 320 18.07 -10.24 1.81
C LEU A 320 18.15 -11.47 0.88
N ARG A 321 17.74 -12.65 1.37
CA ARG A 321 17.65 -13.86 0.55
C ARG A 321 16.66 -13.69 -0.60
N GLU A 322 15.50 -13.12 -0.36
CA GLU A 322 14.51 -12.86 -1.42
C GLU A 322 15.03 -11.79 -2.42
N LEU A 323 15.75 -10.77 -1.93
CA LEU A 323 16.42 -9.79 -2.79
C LEU A 323 17.42 -10.45 -3.75
N PHE A 324 18.23 -11.39 -3.26
CA PHE A 324 19.16 -12.15 -4.09
C PHE A 324 18.47 -13.04 -5.11
N LYS A 325 17.33 -13.65 -4.76
CA LYS A 325 16.58 -14.45 -5.73
C LYS A 325 16.05 -13.60 -6.88
N MET A 326 15.60 -12.38 -6.62
CA MET A 326 15.04 -11.50 -7.65
C MET A 326 16.12 -10.82 -8.51
N LEU A 327 17.13 -10.22 -7.89
CA LEU A 327 18.10 -9.36 -8.59
C LEU A 327 19.47 -9.99 -8.78
N GLY A 328 19.73 -11.12 -8.12
CA GLY A 328 21.07 -11.70 -8.07
C GLY A 328 22.09 -10.66 -7.60
N CYS A 329 23.22 -10.58 -8.30
CA CYS A 329 24.30 -9.66 -7.94
C CYS A 329 24.14 -8.23 -8.47
N LYS A 330 23.09 -7.92 -9.25
CA LYS A 330 22.76 -6.52 -9.58
C LYS A 330 22.47 -5.72 -8.31
N LEU A 331 21.96 -6.38 -7.27
CA LEU A 331 21.75 -5.80 -5.95
C LEU A 331 23.02 -5.12 -5.41
N TRP A 332 24.19 -5.73 -5.61
CA TRP A 332 25.47 -5.21 -5.14
C TRP A 332 26.00 -4.02 -5.93
N LEU A 333 25.53 -3.82 -7.17
CA LEU A 333 25.86 -2.62 -7.95
C LEU A 333 25.06 -1.41 -7.47
N ARG A 334 23.94 -1.64 -6.76
CA ARG A 334 23.07 -0.59 -6.22
C ARG A 334 23.29 -0.32 -4.73
N ALA A 335 23.98 -1.22 -4.02
CA ALA A 335 24.38 -0.99 -2.63
C ALA A 335 25.51 0.05 -2.55
N THR A 336 25.40 1.02 -1.63
CA THR A 336 26.48 1.98 -1.33
C THR A 336 27.56 1.40 -0.39
N LEU A 337 27.51 0.09 -0.14
CA LEU A 337 28.30 -0.59 0.88
C LEU A 337 29.80 -0.64 0.59
N SER A 338 30.57 -0.59 1.69
CA SER A 338 31.97 -1.01 1.67
C SER A 338 32.08 -2.55 1.53
N PRO A 339 33.11 -3.05 0.80
CA PRO A 339 33.35 -4.49 0.65
C PRO A 339 33.50 -5.27 1.98
N SER A 340 33.83 -4.60 3.08
CA SER A 340 33.93 -5.19 4.42
C SER A 340 32.57 -5.49 5.06
N VAL A 341 31.57 -4.62 4.88
CA VAL A 341 30.20 -4.88 5.34
C VAL A 341 29.61 -6.04 4.54
N MET A 342 29.80 -6.03 3.22
CA MET A 342 29.38 -7.12 2.34
C MET A 342 29.98 -8.47 2.78
N ARG A 343 31.26 -8.49 3.16
CA ARG A 343 31.92 -9.68 3.72
C ARG A 343 31.30 -10.12 5.05
N ASN A 344 31.01 -9.20 5.97
CA ASN A 344 30.46 -9.54 7.28
C ASN A 344 29.01 -10.06 7.18
N THR A 345 28.19 -9.45 6.33
CA THR A 345 26.83 -9.95 6.00
C THR A 345 26.90 -11.37 5.43
N LEU A 346 27.88 -11.66 4.56
CA LEU A 346 28.11 -13.01 4.01
C LEU A 346 28.61 -14.02 5.05
N LEU A 347 29.34 -13.56 6.07
CA LEU A 347 29.76 -14.37 7.22
C LEU A 347 28.62 -14.60 8.22
N ALA A 348 27.62 -13.73 8.29
CA ALA A 348 26.45 -13.93 9.14
C ALA A 348 25.49 -15.02 8.60
N LEU A 349 25.53 -15.30 7.30
CA LEU A 349 24.84 -16.44 6.66
C LEU A 349 25.52 -17.79 6.95
N GLN A 350 26.44 -17.87 7.92
CA GLN A 350 27.30 -19.01 8.18
C GLN A 350 26.61 -20.17 8.93
N ASP A 351 25.42 -19.95 9.50
CA ASP A 351 24.63 -20.99 10.15
C ASP A 351 24.14 -22.08 9.18
N GLY A 352 24.11 -23.32 9.67
CA GLY A 352 24.09 -24.56 8.88
C GLY A 352 22.89 -24.79 7.94
N GLU A 353 21.85 -23.97 7.98
CA GLU A 353 20.62 -24.13 7.18
C GLU A 353 20.78 -23.75 5.69
N HIS A 354 21.87 -23.09 5.28
CA HIS A 354 22.00 -22.48 3.95
C HIS A 354 23.25 -22.90 3.14
N GLU A 355 23.77 -24.11 3.41
CA GLU A 355 24.96 -24.66 2.74
C GLU A 355 24.82 -24.79 1.21
N LYS A 356 23.61 -25.08 0.71
CA LYS A 356 23.32 -25.21 -0.73
C LYS A 356 23.40 -23.86 -1.44
N GLN A 357 22.91 -22.79 -0.82
CA GLN A 357 22.92 -21.42 -1.35
C GLN A 357 24.34 -20.87 -1.37
N ARG A 358 25.14 -21.16 -0.33
CA ARG A 358 26.56 -20.81 -0.25
C ARG A 358 27.39 -21.46 -1.37
N ARG A 359 27.11 -22.71 -1.71
CA ARG A 359 27.74 -23.43 -2.83
C ARG A 359 27.42 -22.80 -4.19
N HIS A 360 26.15 -22.49 -4.45
CA HIS A 360 25.76 -21.81 -5.70
C HIS A 360 26.41 -20.43 -5.83
N PHE A 361 26.54 -19.71 -4.73
CA PHE A 361 27.17 -18.39 -4.72
C PHE A 361 28.69 -18.45 -4.95
N LEU A 362 29.40 -19.39 -4.33
CA LEU A 362 30.83 -19.62 -4.59
C LEU A 362 31.07 -20.04 -6.06
N TYR A 363 30.22 -20.91 -6.60
CA TYR A 363 30.27 -21.29 -8.00
C TYR A 363 30.07 -20.09 -8.93
N PHE A 364 29.10 -19.22 -8.63
CA PHE A 364 28.87 -17.98 -9.37
C PHE A 364 30.10 -17.06 -9.35
N LEU A 365 30.67 -16.79 -8.17
CA LEU A 365 31.83 -15.90 -8.01
C LEU A 365 33.11 -16.42 -8.66
N LEU A 366 33.32 -17.74 -8.67
CA LEU A 366 34.54 -18.37 -9.18
C LEU A 366 34.46 -18.76 -10.66
N HIS A 367 33.28 -19.14 -11.16
CA HIS A 367 33.13 -19.66 -12.52
C HIS A 367 32.36 -18.73 -13.45
N GLN A 368 31.28 -18.10 -12.99
CA GLN A 368 30.41 -17.31 -13.89
C GLN A 368 30.85 -15.85 -14.01
N VAL A 369 31.26 -15.22 -12.91
CA VAL A 369 31.69 -13.82 -12.92
C VAL A 369 32.97 -13.61 -13.74
N PRO A 370 34.03 -14.44 -13.65
CA PRO A 370 35.27 -14.18 -14.39
C PRO A 370 35.14 -14.28 -15.91
N VAL A 371 34.22 -15.11 -16.39
CA VAL A 371 34.04 -15.41 -17.83
C VAL A 371 32.96 -14.56 -18.51
N SER A 372 32.11 -13.89 -17.74
CA SER A 372 31.03 -13.07 -18.30
C SER A 372 31.53 -11.67 -18.69
N SER A 373 31.22 -11.28 -19.94
CA SER A 373 31.50 -9.94 -20.48
C SER A 373 30.62 -8.84 -19.86
N ASN A 374 29.57 -9.23 -19.12
CA ASN A 374 28.67 -8.29 -18.46
C ASN A 374 29.28 -7.66 -17.19
N PHE A 375 30.49 -8.08 -16.79
CA PHE A 375 31.17 -7.57 -15.60
C PHE A 375 32.46 -6.81 -15.94
N SER A 376 32.64 -5.68 -15.26
CA SER A 376 33.88 -4.89 -15.36
C SER A 376 35.10 -5.70 -14.91
N VAL A 377 36.29 -5.33 -15.41
CA VAL A 377 37.56 -5.98 -15.04
C VAL A 377 37.81 -5.91 -13.52
N LEU A 378 37.39 -4.81 -12.88
CA LEU A 378 37.51 -4.63 -11.43
C LEU A 378 36.58 -5.58 -10.67
N THR A 379 35.32 -5.67 -11.10
CA THR A 379 34.30 -6.56 -10.51
C THR A 379 34.74 -8.02 -10.58
N ARG A 380 35.33 -8.45 -11.70
CA ARG A 380 35.88 -9.81 -11.87
C ARG A 380 37.00 -10.11 -10.88
N LYS A 381 37.92 -9.16 -10.67
CA LYS A 381 39.03 -9.31 -9.71
C LYS A 381 38.55 -9.32 -8.26
N THR A 382 37.56 -8.49 -7.93
CA THR A 382 37.01 -8.38 -6.57
C THR A 382 36.19 -9.62 -6.20
N ALA A 383 35.40 -10.16 -7.14
CA ALA A 383 34.64 -11.40 -6.94
C ALA A 383 35.53 -12.60 -6.60
N CYS A 384 36.65 -12.80 -7.32
CA CYS A 384 37.61 -13.86 -7.00
C CYS A 384 38.24 -13.68 -5.62
N LYS A 385 38.60 -12.45 -5.23
CA LYS A 385 39.15 -12.15 -3.90
C LYS A 385 38.16 -12.48 -2.78
N ILE A 386 36.89 -12.15 -2.97
CA ILE A 386 35.82 -12.46 -2.01
C ILE A 386 35.64 -13.97 -1.88
N ALA A 387 35.60 -14.70 -3.00
CA ALA A 387 35.46 -16.15 -2.97
C ALA A 387 36.64 -16.86 -2.27
N LEU A 388 37.88 -16.42 -2.53
CA LEU A 388 39.07 -16.98 -1.88
C LEU A 388 39.09 -16.70 -0.37
N LEU A 389 38.64 -15.51 0.06
CA LEU A 389 38.54 -15.18 1.48
C LEU A 389 37.49 -16.03 2.22
N ILE A 390 36.43 -16.45 1.53
CA ILE A 390 35.41 -17.37 2.08
C ILE A 390 36.00 -18.78 2.25
N ILE A 391 36.82 -19.25 1.31
CA ILE A 391 37.46 -20.58 1.36
C ILE A 391 38.55 -20.63 2.45
N HIS A 392 39.43 -19.62 2.50
CA HIS A 392 40.58 -19.59 3.42
C HIS A 392 40.20 -19.51 4.92
N ARG A 393 38.96 -19.18 5.25
CA ARG A 393 38.48 -19.07 6.64
C ARG A 393 37.78 -20.34 7.17
N GLY A 394 38.07 -21.49 6.57
CA GLY A 394 37.72 -22.80 7.13
C GLY A 394 36.56 -23.52 6.46
N TYR A 395 36.10 -23.05 5.29
CA TYR A 395 35.15 -23.81 4.49
C TYR A 395 35.85 -24.99 3.80
N LYS A 396 35.48 -26.22 4.16
CA LYS A 396 35.86 -27.44 3.42
C LYS A 396 34.72 -27.82 2.48
N MET A 397 34.94 -27.74 1.16
CA MET A 397 34.02 -28.34 0.19
C MET A 397 33.98 -29.85 0.40
N ASN A 398 32.81 -30.39 0.75
CA ASN A 398 32.61 -31.83 0.91
C ASN A 398 31.33 -32.26 0.16
N PRO A 399 31.42 -33.12 -0.88
CA PRO A 399 32.63 -33.70 -1.46
C PRO A 399 33.49 -32.66 -2.21
N PRO A 400 34.82 -32.87 -2.33
CA PRO A 400 35.68 -32.03 -3.17
C PRO A 400 35.28 -32.17 -4.64
N CYS A 401 35.24 -31.05 -5.38
CA CYS A 401 35.08 -31.07 -6.84
C CYS A 401 36.20 -31.92 -7.48
N PRO A 402 35.94 -32.60 -8.62
CA PRO A 402 36.91 -33.49 -9.24
C PRO A 402 38.21 -32.74 -9.60
N PRO A 403 39.40 -33.35 -9.44
CA PRO A 403 40.70 -32.70 -9.63
C PRO A 403 40.91 -31.96 -10.97
N PHE A 404 40.18 -32.29 -12.03
CA PHE A 404 40.30 -31.61 -13.33
C PHE A 404 39.73 -30.17 -13.32
N GLU A 405 38.86 -29.83 -12.37
CA GLU A 405 38.26 -28.48 -12.24
C GLU A 405 39.11 -27.53 -11.38
N CYS A 406 40.18 -28.02 -10.73
CA CYS A 406 41.07 -27.20 -9.87
C CYS A 406 42.52 -27.14 -10.37
N ALA A 407 42.86 -27.78 -11.50
CA ALA A 407 44.23 -27.83 -12.04
C ALA A 407 44.84 -26.43 -12.31
N HIS A 408 44.01 -25.42 -12.57
CA HIS A 408 44.44 -24.04 -12.82
C HIS A 408 44.71 -23.23 -11.54
N MET A 409 44.36 -23.76 -10.36
CA MET A 409 44.65 -23.11 -9.06
C MET A 409 46.01 -23.49 -8.48
N CYS A 410 46.56 -24.68 -8.77
CA CYS A 410 47.90 -25.07 -8.27
C CYS A 410 49.05 -24.40 -9.04
N ASN A 411 48.89 -24.11 -10.33
CA ASN A 411 49.99 -23.61 -11.17
C ASN A 411 50.34 -22.11 -10.99
N ARG A 412 49.77 -21.41 -9.99
CA ARG A 412 50.12 -20.02 -9.66
C ARG A 412 50.88 -19.84 -8.35
N TRP A 413 51.23 -20.92 -7.66
CA TRP A 413 51.89 -20.87 -6.36
C TRP A 413 53.42 -20.66 -6.38
N GLU A 414 54.07 -20.59 -7.56
CA GLU A 414 55.55 -20.47 -7.65
C GLU A 414 56.10 -19.13 -8.20
N CYS A 415 55.28 -18.08 -8.33
CA CYS A 415 55.79 -16.79 -8.81
C CYS A 415 55.33 -15.62 -7.93
N SER A 416 55.73 -15.61 -6.66
CA SER A 416 56.05 -14.38 -5.88
C SER A 416 56.46 -14.75 -4.44
N LEU A 417 57.74 -15.11 -4.28
CA LEU A 417 58.53 -14.66 -3.12
C LEU A 417 59.17 -13.33 -3.49
#